data_AF-A0A0D2DQ60-F1
#
_entry.id   AF-A0A0D2DQ60-F1
#
_cell.length_a   1.000
_cell.length_b   1.000
_cell.length_c   1.000
_cell.angle_alpha   90.00
_cell.angle_beta   90.00
_cell.angle_gamma   90.00
#
_symmetry.space_group_name_H-M   'P 1'
#
loop_
_entity.id
_entity.type
_entity.pdbx_description
1 polymer ?
#
loop_
_entity_poly.entity_id
_entity_poly.type
_entity_poly.pdbx_seq_one_letter_code
_entity_poly.pdbx_strand_id
1 'polypeptide(L)'
;MSCPPTYHQGLRGVWFRPYIEMAIAKGTIFTPSVEEDEGIVTWRVPLGNDGGVVHVSLDDCEFYGRWLFDHPERSNGMDLEVAIDHINYDDLAKAFEKVTGHPARYIETDLDTYWKSGNTARAANTTSGYNADPKDPAAMTFRQNFTGFFNMWKYSGRNQGVIRRDYKLLDEIHPNRIKSAEQFFRIEDARGQTAGMGSLWDRIQPENLRPVLKLVEDGRKGKL
;
A
#
# COMPACT_ATOMS: atom_id res chain seq x y z
N MET A 1 -44.95 10.98 -25.99
CA MET A 1 -44.40 10.32 -24.80
C MET A 1 -43.14 9.60 -25.22
N SER A 2 -41.97 10.20 -24.96
CA SER A 2 -40.66 9.61 -25.22
C SER A 2 -40.31 8.67 -24.06
N CYS A 3 -40.00 7.41 -24.37
CA CYS A 3 -39.46 6.44 -23.42
C CYS A 3 -38.17 7.00 -22.78
N PRO A 4 -38.00 6.97 -21.44
CA PRO A 4 -36.75 7.38 -20.83
C PRO A 4 -35.62 6.44 -21.25
N PRO A 5 -34.39 6.95 -21.48
CA PRO A 5 -33.27 6.10 -21.84
C PRO A 5 -32.97 5.14 -20.70
N THR A 6 -32.89 3.85 -21.02
CA THR A 6 -32.37 2.82 -20.11
C THR A 6 -30.90 3.11 -19.86
N TYR A 7 -30.57 3.63 -18.68
CA TYR A 7 -29.19 3.74 -18.21
C TYR A 7 -28.64 2.33 -18.00
N HIS A 8 -27.86 1.83 -18.95
CA HIS A 8 -26.98 0.70 -18.71
C HIS A 8 -25.87 1.19 -17.76
N GLN A 9 -26.04 0.98 -16.45
CA GLN A 9 -24.97 1.16 -15.48
C GLN A 9 -23.97 0.02 -15.70
N GLY A 10 -22.85 0.33 -16.36
CA GLY A 10 -21.70 -0.57 -16.38
C GLY A 10 -21.11 -0.62 -14.97
N LEU A 11 -20.54 -1.77 -14.58
CA LEU A 11 -19.87 -1.91 -13.29
C LEU A 11 -18.80 -0.82 -13.14
N ARG A 12 -18.82 -0.10 -12.02
CA ARG A 12 -17.80 0.89 -11.67
C ARG A 12 -16.91 0.27 -10.60
N GLY A 13 -15.64 0.08 -10.94
CA GLY A 13 -14.64 -0.46 -10.03
C GLY A 13 -13.68 0.64 -9.58
N VAL A 14 -13.32 0.63 -8.30
CA VAL A 14 -12.12 1.30 -7.83
C VAL A 14 -11.23 0.23 -7.20
N TRP A 15 -10.04 0.04 -7.75
CA TRP A 15 -9.08 -0.92 -7.20
C TRP A 15 -8.08 -0.21 -6.30
N PHE A 16 -8.31 -0.34 -5.00
CA PHE A 16 -7.35 0.08 -4.00
C PHE A 16 -6.22 -0.95 -3.93
N ARG A 17 -5.03 -0.47 -4.29
CA ARG A 17 -3.74 -1.18 -4.20
C ARG A 17 -3.22 -1.05 -2.75
N PRO A 18 -2.05 -1.60 -2.35
CA PRO A 18 -1.65 -1.51 -0.95
C PRO A 18 -1.60 -0.06 -0.45
N TYR A 19 -2.10 0.17 0.76
CA TYR A 19 -2.07 1.49 1.37
C TYR A 19 -0.62 1.90 1.66
N ILE A 20 -0.22 3.15 1.43
CA ILE A 20 1.15 3.60 1.76
C ILE A 20 1.37 3.56 3.28
N GLU A 21 0.31 3.71 4.07
CA GLU A 21 0.28 3.57 5.51
C GLU A 21 0.82 2.21 5.97
N MET A 22 0.71 1.18 5.12
CA MET A 22 1.29 -0.14 5.42
C MET A 22 2.82 -0.10 5.58
N ALA A 23 3.51 0.84 4.92
CA ALA A 23 4.97 1.00 5.02
C ALA A 23 5.43 1.61 6.35
N ILE A 24 4.51 2.09 7.19
CA ILE A 24 4.78 2.61 8.54
C ILE A 24 3.88 1.96 9.61
N ALA A 25 3.27 0.82 9.28
CA ALA A 25 2.33 0.13 10.15
C ALA A 25 2.83 -1.26 10.54
N LYS A 26 2.32 -1.75 11.68
CA LYS A 26 2.64 -3.05 12.25
C LYS A 26 1.92 -4.18 11.51
N GLY A 27 2.63 -5.29 11.30
CA GLY A 27 2.05 -6.56 10.85
C GLY A 27 1.57 -6.57 9.39
N THR A 28 2.14 -5.71 8.56
CA THR A 28 1.89 -5.66 7.12
C THR A 28 3.05 -6.32 6.37
N ILE A 29 2.85 -6.58 5.08
CA ILE A 29 3.92 -7.08 4.20
C ILE A 29 5.06 -6.06 3.99
N PHE A 30 4.81 -4.77 4.30
CA PHE A 30 5.75 -3.66 4.14
C PHE A 30 6.23 -3.08 5.49
N THR A 31 5.94 -3.74 6.62
CA THR A 31 6.39 -3.29 7.93
C THR A 31 7.92 -3.17 7.96
N PRO A 32 8.48 -2.00 8.32
CA PRO A 32 9.92 -1.82 8.49
C PRO A 32 10.40 -2.40 9.81
N SER A 33 11.72 -2.53 9.95
CA SER A 33 12.39 -2.75 11.23
C SER A 33 13.28 -1.56 11.57
N VAL A 34 13.40 -1.24 12.86
CA VAL A 34 14.42 -0.33 13.36
C VAL A 34 15.59 -1.18 13.81
N GLU A 35 16.77 -0.97 13.23
CA GLU A 35 18.00 -1.64 13.65
C GLU A 35 18.54 -0.91 14.89
N GLU A 36 18.23 -1.40 16.08
CA GLU A 36 18.49 -0.72 17.36
C GLU A 36 19.96 -0.26 17.53
N ASP A 37 20.91 -1.08 17.08
CA ASP A 37 22.35 -0.79 17.19
C ASP A 37 22.81 0.38 16.31
N GLU A 38 22.14 0.59 15.16
CA GLU A 38 22.52 1.60 14.17
C GLU A 38 21.57 2.80 14.14
N GLY A 39 20.38 2.69 14.75
CA GLY A 39 19.32 3.70 14.67
C GLY A 39 18.78 3.91 13.25
N ILE A 40 18.80 2.85 12.42
CA ILE A 40 18.40 2.92 11.01
C ILE A 40 17.06 2.23 10.80
N VAL A 41 16.14 2.89 10.11
CA VAL A 41 14.89 2.26 9.64
C VAL A 41 15.17 1.50 8.35
N THR A 42 14.84 0.21 8.31
CA THR A 42 15.10 -0.66 7.17
C THR A 42 13.81 -1.30 6.65
N TRP A 43 13.55 -1.14 5.36
CA TRP A 43 12.56 -1.95 4.63
C TRP A 43 13.25 -3.12 3.92
N ARG A 44 12.80 -4.35 4.20
CA ARG A 44 13.31 -5.59 3.58
C ARG A 44 12.18 -6.29 2.82
N VAL A 45 12.04 -6.00 1.53
CA VAL A 45 10.98 -6.56 0.68
C VAL A 45 11.53 -6.96 -0.69
N PRO A 46 10.92 -7.95 -1.38
CA PRO A 46 11.41 -8.49 -2.65
C PRO A 46 10.87 -7.71 -3.87
N LEU A 47 11.25 -6.44 -4.02
CA LEU A 47 10.72 -5.57 -5.08
C LEU A 47 11.68 -5.37 -6.25
N GLY A 48 12.93 -5.79 -6.17
CA GLY A 48 13.98 -5.41 -7.11
C GLY A 48 14.36 -3.94 -7.01
N ASN A 49 15.52 -3.60 -7.56
CA ASN A 49 16.04 -2.23 -7.54
C ASN A 49 15.23 -1.28 -8.44
N ASP A 50 14.65 -1.79 -9.52
CA ASP A 50 13.81 -1.01 -10.45
C ASP A 50 12.31 -1.17 -10.17
N GLY A 51 11.93 -1.87 -9.11
CA GLY A 51 10.52 -2.08 -8.75
C GLY A 51 9.82 -0.79 -8.36
N GLY A 52 8.48 -0.81 -8.46
CA GLY A 52 7.65 0.29 -8.01
C GLY A 52 6.28 -0.21 -7.57
N VAL A 53 5.98 -0.02 -6.28
CA VAL A 53 4.66 -0.36 -5.73
C VAL A 53 3.75 0.85 -5.91
N VAL A 54 2.60 0.65 -6.56
CA VAL A 54 1.61 1.72 -6.65
C VAL A 54 0.79 1.76 -5.36
N HIS A 55 1.29 2.49 -4.38
CA HIS A 55 0.53 2.68 -3.15
C HIS A 55 -0.64 3.64 -3.38
N VAL A 56 -1.70 3.49 -2.61
CA VAL A 56 -2.75 4.51 -2.47
C VAL A 56 -2.68 5.06 -1.04
N SER A 57 -3.03 6.32 -0.83
CA SER A 57 -3.28 6.82 0.54
C SER A 57 -4.75 6.69 0.86
N LEU A 58 -5.04 6.28 2.10
CA LEU A 58 -6.42 6.21 2.59
C LEU A 58 -7.11 7.56 2.57
N ASP A 59 -6.36 8.65 2.73
CA ASP A 59 -6.88 10.03 2.67
C ASP A 59 -7.37 10.41 1.26
N ASP A 60 -6.76 9.87 0.21
CA ASP A 60 -7.14 10.18 -1.17
C ASP A 60 -8.32 9.33 -1.67
N CYS A 61 -8.56 8.17 -1.05
CA CYS A 61 -9.55 7.18 -1.51
C CYS A 61 -10.97 7.75 -1.63
N GLU A 62 -11.38 8.59 -0.68
CA GLU A 62 -12.72 9.17 -0.65
C GLU A 62 -13.01 10.09 -1.84
N PHE A 63 -12.01 10.82 -2.33
CA PHE A 63 -12.14 11.75 -3.44
C PHE A 63 -12.45 11.01 -4.74
N TYR A 64 -11.71 9.92 -5.02
CA TYR A 64 -11.94 9.11 -6.21
C TYR A 64 -13.26 8.34 -6.13
N GLY A 65 -13.58 7.79 -4.95
CA GLY A 65 -14.86 7.11 -4.71
C GLY A 65 -16.04 8.04 -4.98
N ARG A 66 -16.01 9.25 -4.43
CA ARG A 66 -17.04 10.27 -4.68
C ARG A 66 -17.09 10.67 -6.15
N TRP A 67 -15.95 10.93 -6.79
CA TRP A 67 -15.88 11.35 -8.19
C TRP A 67 -16.57 10.34 -9.13
N LEU A 68 -16.39 9.04 -8.89
CA LEU A 68 -17.05 7.98 -9.68
C LEU A 68 -18.58 8.07 -9.62
N PHE A 69 -19.15 8.47 -8.49
CA PHE A 69 -20.60 8.63 -8.34
C PHE A 69 -21.11 9.96 -8.92
N ASP A 70 -20.36 11.04 -8.72
CA ASP A 70 -20.74 12.39 -9.14
C ASP A 70 -20.62 12.60 -10.66
N HIS A 71 -19.83 11.78 -11.37
CA HIS A 71 -19.57 11.92 -12.83
C HIS A 71 -19.98 10.68 -13.63
N PRO A 72 -21.25 10.23 -13.55
CA PRO A 72 -21.71 9.01 -14.23
C PRO A 72 -21.50 9.03 -15.74
N GLU A 73 -21.48 10.20 -16.37
CA GLU A 73 -21.23 10.40 -17.80
C GLU A 73 -19.78 10.12 -18.20
N ARG A 74 -18.83 10.20 -17.26
CA ARG A 74 -17.40 9.93 -17.48
C ARG A 74 -16.96 8.59 -16.90
N SER A 75 -17.58 8.16 -15.81
CA SER A 75 -17.16 6.98 -15.04
C SER A 75 -17.87 5.69 -15.44
N ASN A 76 -18.88 5.74 -16.32
CA ASN A 76 -19.64 4.55 -16.67
C ASN A 76 -18.76 3.50 -17.35
N GLY A 77 -18.68 2.30 -16.76
CA GLY A 77 -17.81 1.22 -17.23
C GLY A 77 -16.31 1.51 -17.07
N MET A 78 -15.93 2.56 -16.33
CA MET A 78 -14.54 2.86 -16.03
C MET A 78 -14.04 1.95 -14.92
N ASP A 79 -12.83 1.44 -15.12
CA ASP A 79 -12.02 0.87 -14.06
C ASP A 79 -11.01 1.92 -13.58
N LEU A 80 -11.31 2.62 -12.48
CA LEU A 80 -10.47 3.71 -12.00
C LEU A 80 -9.35 3.17 -11.13
N GLU A 81 -8.15 3.19 -11.69
CA GLU A 81 -6.95 2.70 -11.05
C GLU A 81 -6.19 3.81 -10.32
N VAL A 82 -6.40 3.89 -9.01
CA VAL A 82 -5.82 4.95 -8.16
C VAL A 82 -4.43 4.59 -7.62
N ALA A 83 -3.58 5.60 -7.46
CA ALA A 83 -2.27 5.51 -6.83
C ALA A 83 -1.71 6.92 -6.52
N ILE A 84 -0.82 7.01 -5.53
CA ILE A 84 -0.05 8.24 -5.29
C ILE A 84 1.12 8.35 -6.27
N ASP A 85 1.86 7.25 -6.47
CA ASP A 85 2.96 7.12 -7.44
C ASP A 85 3.40 5.65 -7.53
N HIS A 86 4.25 5.32 -8.51
CA HIS A 86 5.01 4.07 -8.56
C HIS A 86 6.23 4.20 -7.63
N ILE A 87 6.03 3.90 -6.36
CA ILE A 87 7.05 4.13 -5.34
C ILE A 87 8.12 3.06 -5.40
N ASN A 88 9.33 3.49 -5.75
CA ASN A 88 10.55 2.73 -5.52
C ASN A 88 10.96 2.82 -4.05
N TYR A 89 11.40 1.71 -3.46
CA TYR A 89 11.65 1.66 -2.03
C TYR A 89 12.97 2.33 -1.60
N ASP A 90 13.94 2.48 -2.51
CA ASP A 90 15.11 3.35 -2.24
C ASP A 90 14.67 4.81 -2.10
N ASP A 91 13.74 5.26 -2.94
CA ASP A 91 13.22 6.62 -2.88
C ASP A 91 12.28 6.81 -1.68
N LEU A 92 11.54 5.78 -1.28
CA LEU A 92 10.78 5.77 -0.03
C LEU A 92 11.71 5.94 1.18
N ALA A 93 12.82 5.19 1.25
CA ALA A 93 13.78 5.31 2.34
C ALA A 93 14.42 6.71 2.40
N LYS A 94 14.87 7.24 1.25
CA LYS A 94 15.41 8.62 1.16
C LYS A 94 14.38 9.67 1.59
N ALA A 95 13.12 9.49 1.20
CA ALA A 95 12.04 10.38 1.58
C ALA A 95 11.80 10.37 3.09
N PHE A 96 11.82 9.19 3.72
CA PHE A 96 11.71 9.06 5.17
C PHE A 96 12.86 9.77 5.88
N GLU A 97 14.10 9.53 5.46
CA GLU A 97 15.29 10.16 6.04
C GLU A 97 15.25 11.68 5.91
N LYS A 98 14.84 12.20 4.76
CA LYS A 98 14.70 13.64 4.53
C LYS A 98 13.64 14.30 5.42
N VAL A 99 12.55 13.58 5.73
CA VAL A 99 11.45 14.13 6.55
C VAL A 99 11.78 14.04 8.04
N THR A 100 12.33 12.92 8.49
CA THR A 100 12.58 12.66 9.91
C THR A 100 13.94 13.12 10.39
N GLY A 101 14.92 13.25 9.49
CA GLY A 101 16.33 13.46 9.84
C GLY A 101 17.04 12.20 10.34
N HIS A 102 16.38 11.04 10.33
CA HIS A 102 16.94 9.77 10.79
C HIS A 102 17.29 8.85 9.62
N PRO A 103 18.44 8.15 9.66
CA PRO A 103 18.85 7.30 8.55
C PRO A 103 17.83 6.23 8.23
N ALA A 104 17.62 5.99 6.94
CA ALA A 104 16.76 4.91 6.49
C ALA A 104 17.27 4.27 5.21
N ARG A 105 16.97 2.99 5.01
CA ARG A 105 17.40 2.24 3.83
C ARG A 105 16.38 1.22 3.37
N TYR A 106 16.47 0.92 2.09
CA TYR A 106 15.86 -0.25 1.49
C TYR A 106 16.93 -1.33 1.27
N ILE A 107 16.58 -2.58 1.56
CA ILE A 107 17.40 -3.74 1.24
C ILE A 107 16.54 -4.67 0.37
N GLU A 108 16.90 -4.75 -0.91
CA GLU A 108 16.36 -5.79 -1.79
C GLU A 108 16.64 -7.16 -1.17
N THR A 109 15.56 -7.88 -0.91
CA THR A 109 15.62 -9.20 -0.29
C THR A 109 15.04 -10.19 -1.28
N ASP A 110 15.74 -11.27 -1.61
CA ASP A 110 15.16 -12.28 -2.50
C ASP A 110 13.96 -12.96 -1.84
N LEU A 111 13.02 -13.46 -2.67
CA LEU A 111 11.81 -14.12 -2.18
C LEU A 111 12.11 -15.28 -1.22
N ASP A 112 13.16 -16.05 -1.47
CA ASP A 112 13.49 -17.22 -0.67
C ASP A 112 13.92 -16.82 0.74
N THR A 113 14.75 -15.78 0.85
CA THR A 113 15.13 -15.17 2.13
C THR A 113 13.93 -14.50 2.81
N TYR A 114 13.14 -13.74 2.06
CA TYR A 114 11.93 -13.08 2.59
C TYR A 114 10.96 -14.08 3.23
N TRP A 115 10.75 -15.24 2.60
CA TRP A 115 9.87 -16.28 3.15
C TRP A 115 10.49 -17.07 4.31
N LYS A 116 11.81 -17.09 4.45
CA LYS A 116 12.51 -17.78 5.55
C LYS A 116 12.62 -16.92 6.81
N SER A 117 12.92 -15.64 6.67
CA SER A 117 13.27 -14.75 7.80
C SER A 117 12.64 -13.36 7.74
N GLY A 118 11.90 -13.02 6.67
CA GLY A 118 11.23 -11.73 6.54
C GLY A 118 10.07 -11.53 7.52
N ASN A 119 9.52 -10.31 7.50
CA ASN A 119 8.44 -9.88 8.40
C ASN A 119 7.19 -10.79 8.35
N THR A 120 6.91 -11.45 7.21
CA THR A 120 5.78 -12.37 7.04
C THR A 120 6.16 -13.84 7.05
N ALA A 121 7.39 -14.21 7.39
CA ALA A 121 7.86 -15.61 7.33
C ALA A 121 6.96 -16.56 8.16
N ARG A 122 6.51 -16.13 9.34
CA ARG A 122 5.59 -16.92 10.19
C ARG A 122 4.22 -17.17 9.54
N ALA A 123 3.80 -16.32 8.62
CA ALA A 123 2.53 -16.43 7.92
C ALA A 123 2.64 -17.24 6.60
N ALA A 124 3.84 -17.60 6.15
CA ALA A 124 4.10 -18.13 4.80
C ALA A 124 3.18 -19.31 4.42
N ASN A 125 2.95 -20.24 5.34
CA ASN A 125 2.14 -21.44 5.12
C ASN A 125 0.68 -21.31 5.57
N THR A 126 0.25 -20.14 6.03
CA THR A 126 -1.16 -19.86 6.37
C THR A 126 -1.98 -19.58 5.11
N THR A 127 -3.31 -19.63 5.21
CA THR A 127 -4.17 -19.25 4.08
C THR A 127 -4.12 -17.74 3.83
N SER A 128 -4.10 -17.37 2.56
CA SER A 128 -4.03 -15.96 2.15
C SER A 128 -5.32 -15.18 2.45
N GLY A 129 -6.48 -15.84 2.40
CA GLY A 129 -7.77 -15.25 2.74
C GLY A 129 -8.02 -15.17 4.25
N TYR A 130 -8.78 -14.16 4.68
CA TYR A 130 -9.07 -13.92 6.10
C TYR A 130 -9.82 -15.09 6.76
N ASN A 131 -10.85 -15.64 6.09
CA ASN A 131 -11.64 -16.81 6.53
C ASN A 131 -11.55 -18.00 5.55
N ALA A 132 -10.48 -18.09 4.74
CA ALA A 132 -10.36 -19.14 3.74
C ALA A 132 -10.11 -20.51 4.38
N ASP A 133 -10.90 -21.51 3.99
CA ASP A 133 -10.70 -22.92 4.40
C ASP A 133 -9.43 -23.47 3.73
N PRO A 134 -8.42 -23.92 4.50
CA PRO A 134 -7.22 -24.54 3.94
C PRO A 134 -7.48 -25.78 3.09
N LYS A 135 -8.67 -26.41 3.22
CA LYS A 135 -9.06 -27.59 2.45
C LYS A 135 -9.71 -27.26 1.10
N ASP A 136 -10.04 -26.00 0.86
CA ASP A 136 -10.57 -25.58 -0.44
C ASP A 136 -9.48 -25.78 -1.52
N PRO A 137 -9.74 -26.51 -2.60
CA PRO A 137 -8.78 -26.67 -3.70
C PRO A 137 -8.32 -25.34 -4.34
N ALA A 138 -9.12 -24.27 -4.21
CA ALA A 138 -8.78 -22.93 -4.67
C ALA A 138 -7.99 -22.11 -3.63
N ALA A 139 -7.81 -22.61 -2.40
CA ALA A 139 -7.05 -21.91 -1.38
C ALA A 139 -5.55 -21.87 -1.74
N MET A 140 -4.98 -20.67 -1.71
CA MET A 140 -3.55 -20.45 -1.84
C MET A 140 -2.94 -20.12 -0.49
N THR A 141 -1.74 -20.62 -0.24
CA THR A 141 -0.93 -20.16 0.90
C THR A 141 -0.56 -18.69 0.73
N PHE A 142 -0.30 -18.02 1.85
CA PHE A 142 0.17 -16.64 1.87
C PHE A 142 1.41 -16.47 0.99
N ARG A 143 2.38 -17.40 1.10
CA ARG A 143 3.57 -17.43 0.26
C ARG A 143 3.24 -17.49 -1.23
N GLN A 144 2.36 -18.40 -1.65
CA GLN A 144 2.00 -18.56 -3.06
C GLN A 144 1.36 -17.28 -3.63
N ASN A 145 0.41 -16.70 -2.89
CA ASN A 145 -0.29 -15.50 -3.32
C ASN A 145 0.65 -14.28 -3.37
N PHE A 146 1.35 -14.00 -2.28
CA PHE A 146 2.19 -12.80 -2.19
C PHE A 146 3.50 -12.90 -2.98
N THR A 147 3.95 -14.10 -3.34
CA THR A 147 5.03 -14.25 -4.34
C THR A 147 4.61 -13.67 -5.69
N GLY A 148 3.37 -13.94 -6.13
CA GLY A 148 2.82 -13.33 -7.35
C GLY A 148 2.67 -11.81 -7.21
N PHE A 149 2.17 -11.35 -6.07
CA PHE A 149 2.04 -9.93 -5.75
C PHE A 149 3.37 -9.18 -5.84
N PHE A 150 4.43 -9.66 -5.21
CA PHE A 150 5.74 -9.00 -5.24
C PHE A 150 6.36 -9.00 -6.64
N ASN A 151 6.26 -10.10 -7.37
CA ASN A 151 6.75 -10.16 -8.75
C ASN A 151 6.04 -9.14 -9.65
N MET A 152 4.73 -8.97 -9.50
CA MET A 152 3.99 -7.96 -10.25
C MET A 152 4.56 -6.55 -10.01
N TRP A 153 4.85 -6.17 -8.75
CA TRP A 153 5.44 -4.86 -8.44
C TRP A 153 6.89 -4.72 -8.88
N LYS A 154 7.66 -5.80 -8.79
CA LYS A 154 9.04 -5.85 -9.25
C LYS A 154 9.20 -5.47 -10.72
N TYR A 155 8.21 -5.82 -11.53
CA TYR A 155 8.17 -5.49 -12.96
C TYR A 155 7.18 -4.38 -13.29
N SER A 156 6.93 -3.44 -12.37
CA SER A 156 5.99 -2.32 -12.60
C SER A 156 6.58 -0.93 -12.39
N GLY A 157 7.88 -0.81 -12.08
CA GLY A 157 8.50 0.49 -11.79
C GLY A 157 8.33 1.55 -12.88
N ARG A 158 8.36 2.81 -12.44
CA ARG A 158 8.36 4.02 -13.30
C ARG A 158 7.22 4.08 -14.31
N ASN A 159 6.08 3.45 -14.01
CA ASN A 159 4.90 3.41 -14.88
C ASN A 159 5.13 2.74 -16.25
N GLN A 160 6.17 1.89 -16.40
CA GLN A 160 6.55 1.30 -17.70
C GLN A 160 6.20 -0.19 -17.81
N GLY A 161 5.98 -0.86 -16.68
CA GLY A 161 5.82 -2.31 -16.61
C GLY A 161 4.39 -2.82 -16.67
N VAL A 162 4.13 -3.92 -15.95
CA VAL A 162 2.85 -4.65 -15.96
C VAL A 162 1.71 -3.77 -15.44
N ILE A 163 1.96 -3.01 -14.38
CA ILE A 163 0.98 -2.08 -13.80
C ILE A 163 1.30 -0.66 -14.23
N ARG A 164 0.32 -0.01 -14.85
CA ARG A 164 0.40 1.39 -15.30
C ARG A 164 -0.73 2.23 -14.72
N ARG A 165 -0.51 3.53 -14.58
CA ARG A 165 -1.48 4.46 -13.99
C ARG A 165 -1.57 5.72 -14.85
N ASP A 166 -2.79 6.22 -15.02
CA ASP A 166 -3.04 7.51 -15.64
C ASP A 166 -2.98 8.62 -14.60
N TYR A 167 -1.76 9.01 -14.23
CA TYR A 167 -1.55 10.08 -13.24
C TYR A 167 -2.10 11.44 -13.69
N LYS A 168 -2.29 11.67 -14.99
CA LYS A 168 -2.90 12.91 -15.48
C LYS A 168 -4.38 12.93 -15.14
N LEU A 169 -5.08 11.81 -15.34
CA LEU A 169 -6.47 11.67 -14.93
C LEU A 169 -6.60 11.78 -13.40
N LEU A 170 -5.71 11.15 -12.64
CA LEU A 170 -5.75 11.25 -11.18
C LEU A 170 -5.51 12.69 -10.69
N ASP A 171 -4.58 13.42 -11.31
CA ASP A 171 -4.34 14.85 -11.06
C ASP A 171 -5.54 15.72 -11.45
N GLU A 172 -6.26 15.37 -12.52
CA GLU A 172 -7.48 16.08 -12.92
C GLU A 172 -8.61 15.88 -11.90
N ILE A 173 -8.81 14.65 -11.45
CA ILE A 173 -9.87 14.28 -10.50
C ILE A 173 -9.58 14.87 -9.12
N HIS A 174 -8.34 14.73 -8.64
CA HIS A 174 -7.91 15.22 -7.34
C HIS A 174 -6.57 15.99 -7.47
N PRO A 175 -6.62 17.30 -7.79
CA PRO A 175 -5.40 18.10 -8.00
C PRO A 175 -4.46 18.16 -6.79
N ASN A 176 -5.03 18.04 -5.58
CA ASN A 176 -4.32 18.12 -4.30
C ASN A 176 -3.94 16.74 -3.74
N ARG A 177 -4.11 15.66 -4.51
CA ARG A 177 -3.76 14.31 -4.07
C ARG A 177 -2.32 14.21 -3.61
N ILE A 178 -2.02 13.17 -2.85
CA ILE A 178 -0.64 12.82 -2.52
C ILE A 178 0.05 12.28 -3.79
N LYS A 179 1.24 12.80 -4.10
CA LYS A 179 1.98 12.48 -5.33
C LYS A 179 3.35 11.85 -5.09
N SER A 180 3.78 11.70 -3.84
CA SER A 180 5.08 11.10 -3.51
C SER A 180 5.11 10.54 -2.09
N ALA A 181 6.06 9.64 -1.83
CA ALA A 181 6.36 9.15 -0.49
C ALA A 181 6.77 10.28 0.47
N GLU A 182 7.53 11.27 0.00
CA GLU A 182 7.93 12.41 0.82
C GLU A 182 6.73 13.24 1.27
N GLN A 183 5.80 13.53 0.35
CA GLN A 183 4.58 14.26 0.70
C GLN A 183 3.75 13.50 1.73
N PHE A 184 3.60 12.18 1.55
CA PHE A 184 2.93 11.32 2.52
C PHE A 184 3.60 11.40 3.90
N PHE A 185 4.92 11.22 3.99
CA PHE A 185 5.62 11.26 5.27
C PHE A 185 5.54 12.62 5.96
N ARG A 186 5.57 13.72 5.22
CA ARG A 186 5.38 15.07 5.80
C ARG A 186 3.99 15.23 6.40
N ILE A 187 2.96 14.77 5.69
CA ILE A 187 1.56 14.81 6.19
C ILE A 187 1.46 13.96 7.46
N GLU A 188 1.98 12.74 7.43
CA GLU A 188 1.94 11.83 8.56
C GLU A 188 2.70 12.36 9.78
N ASP A 189 3.91 12.90 9.59
CA ASP A 189 4.70 13.49 10.66
C ASP A 189 3.96 14.67 11.31
N ALA A 190 3.45 15.61 10.50
CA ALA A 190 2.67 16.74 10.99
C ALA A 190 1.39 16.32 11.71
N ARG A 191 0.69 15.30 11.20
CA ARG A 191 -0.50 14.69 11.82
C ARG A 191 -0.17 14.11 13.18
N GLY A 192 0.92 13.36 13.29
CA GLY A 192 1.40 12.78 14.54
C GLY A 192 1.70 13.85 15.59
N GLN A 193 2.44 14.89 15.21
CA GLN A 193 2.80 15.98 16.10
C GLN A 193 1.57 16.78 16.57
N THR A 194 0.66 17.12 15.65
CA THR A 194 -0.57 17.87 15.97
C THR A 194 -1.49 17.10 16.91
N ALA A 195 -1.56 15.77 16.75
CA ALA A 195 -2.36 14.89 17.60
C ALA A 195 -1.67 14.53 18.94
N GLY A 196 -0.47 15.04 19.21
CA GLY A 196 0.30 14.70 20.42
C GLY A 196 0.81 13.26 20.46
N MET A 197 0.91 12.59 19.31
CA MET A 197 1.40 11.22 19.18
C MET A 197 2.94 11.13 19.00
N GLY A 198 3.62 12.27 18.96
CA GLY A 198 5.05 12.37 18.65
C GLY A 198 5.35 12.48 17.16
N SER A 199 6.64 12.52 16.84
CA SER A 199 7.13 12.56 15.46
C SER A 199 6.88 11.23 14.74
N LEU A 200 7.06 11.22 13.42
CA LEU A 200 7.06 9.98 12.64
C LEU A 200 8.16 9.02 13.10
N TRP A 201 9.31 9.53 13.54
CA TRP A 201 10.37 8.71 14.13
C TRP A 201 9.95 8.04 15.44
N ASP A 202 9.27 8.76 16.33
CA ASP A 202 8.80 8.19 17.60
C ASP A 202 7.80 7.05 17.34
N ARG A 203 6.93 7.22 16.33
CA ARG A 203 5.89 6.26 15.98
C ARG A 203 6.39 5.02 15.23
N ILE A 204 7.53 5.10 14.54
CA ILE A 204 8.10 3.96 13.80
C ILE A 204 8.82 2.97 14.73
N GLN A 205 9.05 3.32 16.00
CA GLN A 205 9.69 2.44 16.96
C GLN A 205 8.85 1.17 17.19
N PRO A 206 9.47 -0.02 17.38
CA PRO A 206 8.76 -1.30 17.50
C PRO A 206 7.61 -1.32 18.53
N GLU A 207 7.76 -0.61 19.63
CA GLU A 207 6.80 -0.46 20.73
C GLU A 207 5.63 0.48 20.39
N ASN A 208 5.83 1.44 19.48
CA ASN A 208 4.86 2.47 19.12
C ASN A 208 4.14 2.18 17.81
N LEU A 209 4.67 1.28 16.99
CA LEU A 209 4.11 0.83 15.72
C LEU A 209 2.67 0.29 15.89
N ARG A 210 1.72 0.93 15.22
CA ARG A 210 0.29 0.58 15.27
C ARG A 210 -0.15 -0.21 14.03
N PRO A 211 -1.14 -1.11 14.15
CA PRO A 211 -1.69 -1.80 12.99
C PRO A 211 -2.57 -0.87 12.15
N VAL A 212 -2.56 -1.07 10.83
CA VAL A 212 -3.51 -0.45 9.88
C VAL A 212 -4.49 -1.47 9.28
N LEU A 213 -4.09 -2.75 9.26
CA LEU A 213 -4.92 -3.82 8.72
C LEU A 213 -5.78 -4.43 9.81
N LYS A 214 -7.06 -4.66 9.49
CA LYS A 214 -8.02 -5.24 10.44
C LYS A 214 -7.54 -6.58 11.02
N LEU A 215 -6.90 -7.41 10.18
CA LEU A 215 -6.35 -8.70 10.57
C LEU A 215 -5.31 -8.65 11.69
N VAL A 216 -4.56 -7.55 11.76
CA VAL A 216 -3.57 -7.34 12.81
C VAL A 216 -4.24 -6.71 14.03
N GLU A 217 -5.14 -5.75 13.78
CA GLU A 217 -5.88 -5.04 14.81
C GLU A 217 -6.71 -5.98 15.71
N ASP A 218 -7.42 -6.95 15.12
CA ASP A 218 -8.28 -7.88 15.85
C ASP A 218 -7.64 -9.26 16.11
N GLY A 219 -6.42 -9.48 15.62
CA GLY A 219 -5.72 -10.75 15.72
C GLY A 219 -6.44 -11.90 15.00
N ARG A 220 -7.12 -11.61 13.89
CA ARG A 220 -7.93 -12.55 13.08
C ARG A 220 -9.11 -13.16 13.83
N LYS A 221 -9.73 -12.40 14.74
CA LYS A 221 -10.88 -12.87 15.54
C LYS A 221 -12.23 -12.44 14.97
N GLY A 222 -12.26 -11.50 14.03
CA GLY A 222 -13.49 -11.14 13.32
C GLY A 222 -14.11 -12.34 12.60
N LYS A 223 -15.44 -12.38 12.54
CA LYS A 223 -16.21 -13.35 11.74
C LYS A 223 -16.98 -12.57 10.68
N LEU A 224 -16.99 -13.09 9.45
CA LEU A 224 -17.87 -12.60 8.38
C LEU A 224 -19.21 -13.33 8.45
#